data_AF-A0A4Q6ALK8-F1
#
_entry.id   AF-A0A4Q6ALK8-F1
#
_cell.length_a   1.000
_cell.length_b   1.000
_cell.length_c   1.000
_cell.angle_alpha   90.00
_cell.angle_beta   90.00
_cell.angle_gamma   90.00
#
_symmetry.space_group_name_H-M   'P 1'
#
loop_
_entity.id
_entity.type
_entity.pdbx_description
1 polymer ?
#
loop_
_entity_poly.entity_id
_entity_poly.type
_entity_poly.pdbx_seq_one_letter_code
_entity_poly.pdbx_strand_id
1 'polypeptide(L)'
;PVRQVPARQGRARPTPYVGLNAFRASVLLDPASLALGVLGGLAAPVFNRRYLKSNYSLTVAQSREAFYGYQKTVLTGFSEVTTSLRGIENYRKVAELQAQEVAVLGQAATISDELFATGYASYLEVITAQRSVLSAELSLINTKRAQFLSVIDLYRALGGGWQ
;
A
#
# COMPACT_ATOMS: atom_id res chain seq x y z
N PRO A 1 2.99 7.25 -17.34
CA PRO A 1 2.14 6.27 -18.04
C PRO A 1 0.94 5.86 -17.17
N VAL A 2 -0.25 6.20 -17.66
CA VAL A 2 -1.54 6.23 -16.98
C VAL A 2 -1.95 4.86 -16.40
N ARG A 3 -2.23 4.78 -15.10
CA ARG A 3 -2.82 3.59 -14.47
C ARG A 3 -4.34 3.69 -14.56
N GLN A 4 -4.91 2.89 -15.46
CA GLN A 4 -6.35 2.79 -15.69
C GLN A 4 -7.06 2.33 -14.41
N VAL A 5 -8.00 3.15 -13.95
CA VAL A 5 -8.99 2.79 -12.93
C VAL A 5 -9.92 1.75 -13.55
N PRO A 6 -10.17 0.57 -12.95
CA PRO A 6 -11.20 -0.31 -13.46
C PRO A 6 -12.55 0.37 -13.23
N ALA A 7 -13.22 0.71 -14.33
CA ALA A 7 -14.59 1.19 -14.34
C ALA A 7 -15.47 0.21 -13.56
N ARG A 8 -16.03 0.68 -12.44
CA ARG A 8 -17.15 0.00 -11.77
C ARG A 8 -18.28 -0.10 -12.79
N GLN A 9 -18.45 -1.27 -13.41
CA GLN A 9 -19.69 -1.62 -14.07
C GLN A 9 -20.78 -1.59 -13.01
N GLY A 10 -21.49 -0.47 -12.93
CA GLY A 10 -22.77 -0.39 -12.25
C GLY A 10 -23.67 -1.42 -12.91
N ARG A 11 -23.93 -2.54 -12.22
CA ARG A 11 -25.02 -3.43 -12.57
C ARG A 11 -26.31 -2.64 -12.34
N ALA A 12 -26.75 -1.94 -13.38
CA ALA A 12 -28.11 -1.44 -13.49
C ALA A 12 -29.02 -2.66 -13.41
N ARG A 13 -29.50 -2.95 -12.21
CA ARG A 13 -30.63 -3.87 -12.01
C ARG A 13 -31.85 -3.15 -12.59
N PRO A 14 -32.58 -3.74 -13.55
CA PRO A 14 -33.80 -3.12 -14.04
C PRO A 14 -34.80 -3.06 -12.89
N THR A 15 -34.97 -1.87 -12.32
CA THR A 15 -36.08 -1.56 -11.42
C THR A 15 -37.37 -1.66 -12.21
N PRO A 16 -38.39 -2.41 -11.75
CA PRO A 16 -39.63 -2.60 -12.49
C PRO A 16 -40.55 -1.39 -12.27
N TYR A 17 -40.15 -0.21 -12.72
CA TYR A 17 -41.02 0.96 -12.70
C TYR A 17 -40.70 1.81 -13.91
N VAL A 18 -41.42 1.53 -15.00
CA VAL A 18 -42.10 2.45 -15.92
C VAL A 18 -42.60 1.57 -17.08
N GLY A 19 -43.68 0.84 -16.83
CA GLY A 19 -44.50 0.27 -17.89
C GLY A 19 -45.60 1.27 -18.21
N LEU A 20 -45.35 2.19 -19.15
CA LEU A 20 -46.38 3.10 -19.66
C LEU A 20 -46.87 2.59 -21.00
N ASN A 21 -47.76 1.61 -20.96
CA ASN A 21 -48.66 1.33 -22.06
C ASN A 21 -50.08 1.18 -21.49
N ALA A 22 -50.95 2.10 -21.94
CA ALA A 22 -52.40 2.18 -21.69
C ALA A 22 -52.87 2.59 -20.28
N PHE A 23 -52.73 3.87 -19.93
CA PHE A 23 -53.63 4.54 -18.99
C PHE A 23 -54.31 5.71 -19.69
N ARG A 24 -55.61 5.61 -19.92
CA ARG A 24 -56.42 6.72 -20.45
C ARG A 24 -56.35 7.86 -19.45
N ALA A 25 -55.91 9.05 -19.89
CA ALA A 25 -55.74 10.23 -19.04
C ALA A 25 -57.03 10.62 -18.27
N SER A 26 -58.20 10.39 -18.87
CA SER A 26 -59.50 10.63 -18.22
C SER A 26 -59.77 9.73 -17.01
N VAL A 27 -59.22 8.51 -16.98
CA VAL A 27 -59.36 7.59 -15.85
C VAL A 27 -58.35 7.92 -14.74
N LEU A 28 -57.20 8.52 -15.08
CA LEU A 28 -56.21 8.98 -14.10
C LEU A 28 -56.67 10.23 -13.33
N LEU A 29 -57.48 11.08 -13.98
CA LEU A 29 -58.02 12.31 -13.39
C LEU A 29 -59.36 12.11 -12.65
N ASP A 30 -59.89 10.88 -12.65
CA ASP A 30 -61.05 10.53 -11.82
C ASP A 30 -60.67 10.63 -10.33
N PRO A 31 -61.46 11.34 -9.50
CA PRO A 31 -61.27 11.41 -8.05
C PRO A 31 -61.00 10.05 -7.39
N ALA A 32 -61.62 8.96 -7.87
CA ALA A 32 -61.41 7.62 -7.33
C ALA A 32 -60.01 7.06 -7.65
N SER A 33 -59.51 7.25 -8.88
CA SER A 33 -58.16 6.84 -9.28
C SER A 33 -57.06 7.68 -8.64
N LEU A 34 -57.30 8.98 -8.46
CA LEU A 34 -56.42 9.86 -7.70
C LEU A 34 -56.33 9.41 -6.23
N ALA A 35 -57.46 9.08 -5.62
CA ALA A 35 -57.48 8.54 -4.25
C ALA A 35 -56.74 7.20 -4.14
N LEU A 36 -56.95 6.27 -5.06
CA LEU A 36 -56.23 4.99 -5.11
C LEU A 36 -54.73 5.15 -5.39
N GLY A 37 -54.34 6.09 -6.25
CA GLY A 37 -52.95 6.41 -6.56
C GLY A 37 -52.21 7.01 -5.36
N VAL A 38 -52.86 7.94 -4.64
CA VAL A 38 -52.32 8.52 -3.40
C VAL A 38 -52.23 7.46 -2.31
N LEU A 39 -53.28 6.66 -2.08
CA LEU A 39 -53.26 5.58 -1.08
C LEU A 39 -52.21 4.50 -1.43
N GLY A 40 -52.08 4.13 -2.71
CA GLY A 40 -51.06 3.20 -3.18
C GLY A 40 -49.64 3.74 -3.04
N GLY A 41 -49.42 5.02 -3.33
CA GLY A 41 -48.14 5.70 -3.15
C GLY A 41 -47.72 5.82 -1.68
N LEU A 42 -48.67 6.08 -0.77
CA LEU A 42 -48.43 6.12 0.67
C LEU A 42 -48.24 4.74 1.29
N ALA A 43 -48.87 3.70 0.73
CA ALA A 43 -48.74 2.32 1.19
C ALA A 43 -47.51 1.60 0.62
N ALA A 44 -46.95 2.05 -0.51
CA ALA A 44 -45.78 1.42 -1.16
C ALA A 44 -44.55 1.24 -0.22
N PRO A 45 -44.18 2.20 0.63
CA PRO A 45 -43.10 2.02 1.62
C PRO A 45 -43.43 1.00 2.71
N VAL A 46 -44.72 0.82 3.04
CA VAL A 46 -45.20 -0.13 4.05
C VAL A 46 -45.09 -1.55 3.52
N PHE A 47 -45.54 -1.81 2.29
CA PHE A 47 -45.43 -3.11 1.64
C PHE A 47 -43.97 -3.48 1.29
N ASN A 48 -43.11 -2.50 0.97
CA ASN A 48 -41.70 -2.74 0.64
C ASN A 48 -40.73 -2.49 1.82
N ARG A 49 -41.24 -2.44 3.06
CA ARG A 49 -40.48 -2.13 4.27
C ARG A 49 -39.25 -3.02 4.48
N ARG A 50 -39.34 -4.30 4.12
CA ARG A 50 -38.22 -5.26 4.21
C ARG A 50 -37.09 -4.91 3.24
N TYR A 51 -37.41 -4.50 2.02
CA TYR A 51 -36.43 -4.03 1.03
C TYR A 51 -35.79 -2.72 1.46
N LEU A 52 -36.58 -1.74 1.92
CA LEU A 52 -36.05 -0.45 2.39
C LEU A 52 -35.12 -0.62 3.60
N LYS A 53 -35.51 -1.46 4.58
CA LYS A 53 -34.66 -1.78 5.73
C LYS A 53 -33.38 -2.50 5.32
N SER A 54 -33.47 -3.44 4.37
CA SER A 54 -32.31 -4.15 3.81
C SER A 54 -31.36 -3.18 3.10
N ASN A 55 -31.88 -2.31 2.24
CA ASN A 55 -31.08 -1.33 1.51
C ASN A 55 -30.41 -0.34 2.46
N TYR A 56 -31.12 0.15 3.49
CA TYR A 56 -30.53 0.97 4.54
C TYR A 56 -29.44 0.22 5.32
N SER A 57 -29.67 -1.05 5.69
CA SER A 57 -28.63 -1.84 6.37
C SER A 57 -27.40 -2.06 5.50
N LEU A 58 -27.57 -2.21 4.18
CA LEU A 58 -26.49 -2.31 3.21
C LEU A 58 -25.72 -1.01 3.11
N THR A 59 -26.39 0.14 3.01
CA THR A 59 -25.70 1.44 2.93
C THR A 59 -24.94 1.76 4.22
N VAL A 60 -25.51 1.42 5.39
CA VAL A 60 -24.81 1.54 6.68
C VAL A 60 -23.59 0.62 6.73
N ALA A 61 -23.70 -0.62 6.25
CA ALA A 61 -22.57 -1.54 6.18
C ALA A 61 -21.45 -1.04 5.26
N GLN A 62 -21.80 -0.51 4.08
CA GLN A 62 -20.85 0.10 3.14
C GLN A 62 -20.16 1.33 3.72
N SER A 63 -20.88 2.17 4.46
CA SER A 63 -20.30 3.33 5.16
C SER A 63 -19.28 2.89 6.22
N ARG A 64 -19.59 1.85 6.99
CA ARG A 64 -18.64 1.26 7.96
C ARG A 64 -17.42 0.64 7.27
N GLU A 65 -17.63 -0.06 6.17
CA GLU A 65 -16.54 -0.62 5.35
C GLU A 65 -15.59 0.48 4.86
N ALA A 66 -16.13 1.59 4.34
CA ALA A 66 -15.34 2.73 3.90
C ALA A 66 -14.55 3.37 5.07
N PHE A 67 -15.17 3.49 6.24
CA PHE A 67 -14.51 3.99 7.46
C PHE A 67 -13.35 3.07 7.90
N TYR A 68 -13.57 1.76 7.94
CA TYR A 68 -12.49 0.80 8.23
C TYR A 68 -11.40 0.80 7.17
N GLY A 69 -11.76 0.99 5.90
CA GLY A 69 -10.83 1.19 4.80
C GLY A 69 -9.92 2.39 5.06
N TYR A 70 -10.49 3.53 5.44
CA TYR A 70 -9.74 4.73 5.82
C TYR A 70 -8.80 4.45 7.01
N GLN A 71 -9.30 3.86 8.10
CA GLN A 71 -8.47 3.54 9.27
C GLN A 71 -7.30 2.62 8.91
N LYS A 72 -7.55 1.62 8.07
CA LYS A 72 -6.51 0.71 7.57
C LYS A 72 -5.45 1.47 6.77
N THR A 73 -5.84 2.34 5.84
CA THR A 73 -4.90 3.15 5.05
C THR A 73 -4.02 4.02 5.92
N VAL A 74 -4.59 4.69 6.93
CA VAL A 74 -3.82 5.52 7.88
C VAL A 74 -2.83 4.68 8.67
N LEU A 75 -3.27 3.54 9.21
CA LEU A 75 -2.40 2.65 10.00
C LEU A 75 -1.26 2.08 9.15
N THR A 76 -1.56 1.66 7.92
CA THR A 76 -0.56 1.18 6.96
C THR A 76 0.46 2.27 6.65
N GLY A 77 0.01 3.50 6.33
CA GLY A 77 0.92 4.61 6.05
C GLY A 77 1.84 4.94 7.23
N PHE A 78 1.31 4.97 8.46
CA PHE A 78 2.11 5.17 9.66
C PHE A 78 3.13 4.04 9.87
N SER A 79 2.72 2.79 9.65
CA SER A 79 3.61 1.62 9.73
C SER A 79 4.73 1.68 8.69
N GLU A 80 4.45 2.11 7.46
CA GLU A 80 5.45 2.27 6.40
C GLU A 80 6.49 3.33 6.79
N VAL A 81 6.05 4.52 7.22
CA VAL A 81 6.94 5.62 7.66
C VAL A 81 7.84 5.18 8.81
N THR A 82 7.27 4.57 9.84
CA THR A 82 8.04 4.12 11.02
C THR A 82 9.03 3.01 10.67
N THR A 83 8.66 2.09 9.77
CA THR A 83 9.55 1.04 9.28
C THR A 83 10.72 1.62 8.49
N SER A 84 10.45 2.55 7.56
CA SER A 84 11.50 3.21 6.77
C SER A 84 12.45 4.03 7.63
N LEU A 85 11.95 4.81 8.59
CA LEU A 85 12.78 5.58 9.53
C LEU A 85 13.71 4.68 10.35
N ARG A 86 13.17 3.59 10.89
CA ARG A 86 13.98 2.59 11.63
C ARG A 86 15.00 1.91 10.71
N GLY A 87 14.61 1.59 9.47
CA GLY A 87 15.49 1.04 8.45
C GLY A 87 16.70 1.94 8.22
N ILE A 88 16.48 3.23 7.97
CA ILE A 88 17.57 4.21 7.74
C ILE A 88 18.56 4.22 8.91
N GLU A 89 18.07 4.30 10.14
CA GLU A 89 18.92 4.37 11.33
C GLU A 89 19.67 3.06 11.60
N ASN A 90 19.01 1.92 11.41
CA ASN A 90 19.63 0.61 11.61
C ASN A 90 20.71 0.35 10.55
N TYR A 91 20.42 0.61 9.27
CA TYR A 91 21.40 0.43 8.21
C TYR A 91 22.59 1.39 8.36
N ARG A 92 22.37 2.61 8.86
CA ARG A 92 23.46 3.54 9.21
C ARG A 92 24.41 2.91 10.23
N LYS A 93 23.89 2.38 11.33
CA LYS A 93 24.69 1.73 12.39
C LYS A 93 25.44 0.51 11.87
N VAL A 94 24.79 -0.33 11.07
CA VAL A 94 25.44 -1.50 10.46
C VAL A 94 26.55 -1.06 9.51
N ALA A 95 26.33 -0.03 8.69
CA ALA A 95 27.34 0.50 7.79
C ALA A 95 28.55 1.10 8.54
N GLU A 96 28.34 1.71 9.70
CA GLU A 96 29.43 2.20 10.56
C GLU A 96 30.30 1.05 11.07
N LEU A 97 29.69 -0.05 11.52
CA LEU A 97 30.42 -1.25 11.96
C LEU A 97 31.16 -1.92 10.81
N GLN A 98 30.53 -2.05 9.64
CA GLN A 98 31.16 -2.62 8.44
C GLN A 98 32.30 -1.74 7.92
N ALA A 99 32.23 -0.42 8.07
CA ALA A 99 33.34 0.46 7.73
C ALA A 99 34.55 0.22 8.65
N GLN A 100 34.32 -0.05 9.94
CA GLN A 100 35.38 -0.45 10.87
C GLN A 100 35.97 -1.83 10.48
N GLU A 101 35.12 -2.78 10.11
CA GLU A 101 35.54 -4.10 9.63
C GLU A 101 36.45 -3.99 8.39
N VAL A 102 36.06 -3.19 7.39
CA VAL A 102 36.89 -2.91 6.20
C VAL A 102 38.24 -2.33 6.59
N ALA A 103 38.28 -1.38 7.54
CA ALA A 103 39.54 -0.79 8.00
C ALA A 103 40.45 -1.81 8.68
N VAL A 104 39.91 -2.68 9.55
CA VAL A 104 40.66 -3.73 10.25
C VAL A 104 41.19 -4.78 9.26
N LEU A 105 40.34 -5.25 8.34
CA LEU A 105 40.76 -6.20 7.32
C LEU A 105 41.78 -5.59 6.35
N GLY A 106 41.66 -4.30 6.05
CA GLY A 106 42.64 -3.57 5.25
C GLY A 106 44.03 -3.60 5.90
N GLN A 107 44.11 -3.34 7.21
CA GLN A 107 45.36 -3.46 7.96
C GLN A 107 45.90 -4.90 7.92
N ALA A 108 45.04 -5.90 8.10
CA ALA A 108 45.45 -7.30 8.02
C ALA A 108 46.03 -7.65 6.64
N ALA A 109 45.43 -7.16 5.56
CA ALA A 109 45.94 -7.35 4.20
C ALA A 109 47.31 -6.68 3.99
N THR A 110 47.51 -5.47 4.53
CA THR A 110 48.83 -4.81 4.51
C THR A 110 49.88 -5.62 5.27
N ILE A 111 49.55 -6.12 6.46
CA ILE A 111 50.47 -6.97 7.25
C ILE A 111 50.80 -8.27 6.50
N SER A 112 49.82 -8.91 5.86
CA SER A 112 50.08 -10.11 5.06
C SER A 112 51.02 -9.83 3.88
N ASP A 113 50.90 -8.67 3.24
CA ASP A 113 51.80 -8.25 2.16
C ASP A 113 53.23 -8.00 2.66
N GLU A 114 53.40 -7.35 3.82
CA GLU A 114 54.70 -7.15 4.48
C GLU A 114 55.36 -8.48 4.87
N LEU A 115 54.59 -9.42 5.42
CA LEU A 115 55.07 -10.75 5.78
C LEU A 115 55.47 -11.55 4.54
N PHE A 116 54.73 -11.41 3.43
CA PHE A 116 55.11 -12.05 2.17
C PHE A 116 56.41 -11.48 1.61
N ALA A 117 56.56 -10.15 1.63
CA ALA A 117 57.80 -9.47 1.19
C ALA A 117 59.03 -9.88 2.02
N THR A 118 58.82 -10.25 3.28
CA THR A 118 59.88 -10.72 4.19
C THR A 118 60.01 -12.25 4.25
N GLY A 119 59.21 -12.99 3.46
CA GLY A 119 59.25 -14.45 3.36
C GLY A 119 58.56 -15.21 4.52
N TYR A 120 57.88 -14.50 5.42
CA TYR A 120 57.16 -15.07 6.57
C TYR A 120 55.71 -15.44 6.28
N ALA A 121 55.16 -15.04 5.13
CA ALA A 121 53.84 -15.45 4.65
C ALA A 121 53.90 -15.95 3.20
N SER A 122 52.93 -16.75 2.81
CA SER A 122 52.73 -17.20 1.43
C SER A 122 51.86 -16.22 0.64
N TYR A 123 51.98 -16.22 -0.68
CA TYR A 123 51.11 -15.40 -1.54
C TYR A 123 49.62 -15.78 -1.42
N LEU A 124 49.33 -17.04 -1.04
CA LEU A 124 47.96 -17.48 -0.77
C LEU A 124 47.35 -16.76 0.44
N GLU A 125 48.14 -16.43 1.47
CA GLU A 125 47.67 -15.67 2.63
C GLU A 125 47.35 -14.23 2.23
N VAL A 126 48.19 -13.61 1.39
CA VAL A 126 47.96 -12.25 0.84
C VAL A 126 46.63 -12.19 0.09
N ILE A 127 46.40 -13.08 -0.88
CA ILE A 127 45.17 -13.05 -1.68
C ILE A 127 43.93 -13.41 -0.85
N THR A 128 44.09 -14.22 0.20
CA THR A 128 43.01 -14.56 1.14
C THR A 128 42.63 -13.35 2.00
N ALA A 129 43.62 -12.58 2.47
CA ALA A 129 43.37 -11.34 3.20
C ALA A 129 42.71 -10.28 2.30
N GLN A 130 43.21 -10.08 1.08
CA GLN A 130 42.61 -9.17 0.09
C GLN A 130 41.18 -9.58 -0.28
N ARG A 131 40.91 -10.88 -0.44
CA ARG A 131 39.54 -11.38 -0.67
C ARG A 131 38.60 -11.06 0.50
N SER A 132 39.09 -11.14 1.73
CA SER A 132 38.31 -10.77 2.92
C SER A 132 37.95 -9.28 2.93
N VAL A 133 38.91 -8.41 2.57
CA VAL A 133 38.66 -6.96 2.41
C VAL A 133 37.56 -6.71 1.38
N LEU A 134 37.68 -7.28 0.18
CA LEU A 134 36.69 -7.11 -0.88
C LEU A 134 35.29 -7.60 -0.45
N SER A 135 35.22 -8.73 0.26
CA SER A 135 33.95 -9.24 0.78
C SER A 135 33.30 -8.27 1.78
N ALA A 136 34.09 -7.67 2.68
CA ALA A 136 33.60 -6.68 3.64
C ALA A 136 33.16 -5.38 2.95
N GLU A 137 33.90 -4.90 1.95
CA GLU A 137 33.53 -3.73 1.16
C GLU A 137 32.20 -3.93 0.41
N LEU A 138 32.00 -5.10 -0.22
CA LEU A 138 30.74 -5.44 -0.87
C LEU A 138 29.58 -5.48 0.14
N SER A 139 29.82 -6.01 1.34
CA SER A 139 28.84 -6.02 2.44
C SER A 139 28.45 -4.60 2.86
N LEU A 140 29.44 -3.71 3.04
CA LEU A 140 29.23 -2.29 3.34
C LEU A 140 28.41 -1.58 2.25
N ILE A 141 28.75 -1.79 0.99
CA ILE A 141 28.05 -1.18 -0.15
C ILE A 141 26.59 -1.66 -0.19
N ASN A 142 26.33 -2.95 0.04
CA ASN A 142 24.97 -3.49 0.08
C ASN A 142 24.15 -2.89 1.23
N THR A 143 24.74 -2.71 2.41
CA THR A 143 24.07 -2.05 3.53
C THR A 143 23.76 -0.58 3.23
N LYS A 144 24.72 0.17 2.68
CA LYS A 144 24.49 1.56 2.25
C LYS A 144 23.39 1.65 1.18
N ARG A 145 23.35 0.71 0.25
CA ARG A 145 22.26 0.61 -0.73
C ARG A 145 20.91 0.41 -0.04
N ALA A 146 20.80 -0.49 0.93
CA ALA A 146 19.58 -0.72 1.69
C ALA A 146 19.15 0.52 2.50
N GLN A 147 20.12 1.27 3.04
CA GLN A 147 19.88 2.56 3.68
C GLN A 147 19.23 3.56 2.71
N PHE A 148 19.77 3.72 1.50
CA PHE A 148 19.21 4.63 0.51
C PHE A 148 17.83 4.20 0.00
N LEU A 149 17.60 2.90 -0.18
CA LEU A 149 16.27 2.39 -0.50
C LEU A 149 15.26 2.74 0.61
N SER A 150 15.66 2.66 1.87
CA SER A 150 14.80 3.04 3.00
C SER A 150 14.47 4.54 2.98
N VAL A 151 15.38 5.40 2.53
CA VAL A 151 15.12 6.85 2.32
C VAL A 151 14.11 7.06 1.20
N ILE A 152 14.25 6.34 0.08
CA ILE A 152 13.31 6.41 -1.05
C ILE A 152 11.92 5.94 -0.61
N ASP A 153 11.83 4.86 0.17
CA ASP A 153 10.57 4.36 0.71
C ASP A 153 9.93 5.36 1.68
N LEU A 154 10.72 6.03 2.52
CA LEU A 154 10.22 7.09 3.38
C LEU A 154 9.62 8.25 2.56
N TYR A 155 10.33 8.69 1.51
CA TYR A 155 9.85 9.74 0.62
C TYR A 155 8.53 9.35 -0.07
N ARG A 156 8.41 8.10 -0.52
CA ARG A 156 7.18 7.54 -1.08
C ARG A 156 6.04 7.50 -0.04
N ALA A 157 6.32 6.99 1.16
CA ALA A 157 5.33 6.86 2.24
C ALA A 157 4.79 8.21 2.72
N LEU A 158 5.61 9.27 2.65
CA LEU A 158 5.21 10.65 2.95
C LEU A 158 4.43 11.34 1.81
N GLY A 159 4.27 10.70 0.65
CA GLY A 159 3.53 11.25 -0.48
C GLY A 159 4.37 12.10 -1.44
N GLY A 160 5.70 11.99 -1.42
CA GLY A 160 6.57 12.72 -2.37
C GLY A 160 6.50 12.23 -3.83
N GLY A 161 5.88 11.07 -4.09
CA GLY A 161 5.81 10.45 -5.43
C GLY A 161 4.59 10.83 -6.27
N TRP A 162 3.76 11.80 -5.84
CA TRP A 162 2.56 12.20 -6.56
C TRP A 162 2.85 13.30 -7.59
N GLN A 163 3.43 12.91 -8.73
CA GLN A 163 3.35 13.59 -10.03
C GLN A 163 3.31 12.54 -11.16
#